data_AF-A0A6A6W677-F1
#
_entry.id   AF-A0A6A6W677-F1
#
_cell.length_a   1.000
_cell.length_b   1.000
_cell.length_c   1.000
_cell.angle_alpha   90.00
_cell.angle_beta   90.00
_cell.angle_gamma   90.00
#
_symmetry.space_group_name_H-M   'P 1'
#
loop_
_entity.id
_entity.type
_entity.pdbx_description
1 polymer ?
#
loop_
_entity_poly.entity_id
_entity_poly.type
_entity_poly.pdbx_seq_one_letter_code
_entity_poly.pdbx_strand_id
1 'polypeptide(L)'
;MISKASFFLLAVSILAGNPTAANVLPAPGAPLSEYANLTLAGEAIIVNNCPFDVFAYSVDCDRGFTAAEEFIVRKRSVYKEPIRIPSNLGGISIKINTMSTAGPAQVITQLEYTVAPPTPYSADPGVFKMPGMIYYDLSFVDCAMSAATGAERCPLWVNGLAAICDGEDEGCENLVCPPNTECPSAAYYDPSGSASVRLQPDGTYKNQQPNSAVVGLDKSIRFTLCESTSALKRGATSFIA
;
A
#
# COMPACT_ATOMS: atom_id res chain seq x y z
N MET A 1 -72.09 3.03 -30.54
CA MET A 1 -71.15 3.95 -29.86
C MET A 1 -71.24 3.63 -28.36
N ILE A 2 -70.25 3.18 -27.59
CA ILE A 2 -68.80 2.94 -27.72
C ILE A 2 -68.47 1.69 -26.86
N SER A 3 -67.39 1.01 -27.25
CA SER A 3 -66.88 -0.30 -26.85
C SER A 3 -66.53 -0.50 -25.36
N LYS A 4 -66.73 -1.73 -24.85
CA LYS A 4 -66.19 -2.23 -23.57
C LYS A 4 -64.72 -2.61 -23.77
N ALA A 5 -63.80 -1.86 -23.15
CA ALA A 5 -62.38 -2.19 -23.12
C ALA A 5 -62.10 -3.26 -22.06
N SER A 6 -61.45 -4.36 -22.48
CA SER A 6 -60.90 -5.39 -21.60
C SER A 6 -59.56 -4.94 -21.05
N PHE A 7 -59.41 -4.90 -19.73
CA PHE A 7 -58.13 -4.67 -19.06
C PHE A 7 -57.36 -6.01 -18.97
N PHE A 8 -56.25 -6.10 -19.69
CA PHE A 8 -55.26 -7.18 -19.53
C PHE A 8 -54.35 -6.84 -18.35
N LEU A 9 -54.36 -7.66 -17.29
CA LEU A 9 -53.34 -7.62 -16.24
C LEU A 9 -52.08 -8.32 -16.77
N LEU A 10 -51.01 -7.56 -17.00
CA LEU A 10 -49.68 -8.11 -17.27
C LEU A 10 -49.02 -8.41 -15.92
N ALA A 11 -48.87 -9.68 -15.55
CA ALA A 11 -48.08 -10.08 -14.39
C ALA A 11 -46.59 -9.96 -14.73
N VAL A 12 -45.96 -8.86 -14.29
CA VAL A 12 -44.50 -8.72 -14.32
C VAL A 12 -43.95 -9.58 -13.18
N SER A 13 -43.39 -10.74 -13.52
CA SER A 13 -42.61 -11.54 -12.58
C SER A 13 -41.26 -10.87 -12.38
N ILE A 14 -41.09 -10.21 -11.24
CA ILE A 14 -39.78 -9.73 -10.77
C ILE A 14 -39.02 -10.96 -10.29
N LEU A 15 -38.09 -11.45 -11.10
CA LEU A 15 -37.07 -12.39 -10.65
C LEU A 15 -36.24 -11.69 -9.58
N ALA A 16 -36.35 -12.16 -8.33
CA ALA A 16 -35.43 -11.80 -7.27
C ALA A 16 -34.03 -12.26 -7.69
N GLY A 17 -33.22 -11.33 -8.17
CA GLY A 17 -31.79 -11.56 -8.37
C GLY A 17 -31.16 -11.94 -7.04
N ASN A 18 -30.35 -13.00 -7.03
CA ASN A 18 -29.45 -13.30 -5.93
C ASN A 18 -28.69 -12.01 -5.57
N PRO A 19 -28.66 -11.57 -4.31
CA PRO A 19 -27.81 -10.48 -3.92
C PRO A 19 -26.37 -10.93 -4.18
N THR A 20 -25.74 -10.34 -5.20
CA THR A 20 -24.28 -10.24 -5.22
C THR A 20 -23.89 -9.66 -3.87
N ALA A 21 -22.87 -10.22 -3.23
CA ALA A 21 -22.35 -9.76 -1.95
C ALA A 21 -21.90 -8.31 -2.10
N ALA A 22 -22.83 -7.37 -1.90
CA ALA A 22 -22.52 -5.98 -1.73
C ALA A 22 -21.73 -5.90 -0.43
N ASN A 23 -20.52 -5.36 -0.50
CA ASN A 23 -19.74 -4.96 0.67
C ASN A 23 -20.56 -3.91 1.43
N VAL A 24 -21.43 -4.37 2.34
CA VAL A 24 -22.12 -3.50 3.27
C VAL A 24 -21.05 -2.98 4.21
N LEU A 25 -20.66 -1.71 4.03
CA LEU A 25 -19.81 -1.05 4.99
C LEU A 25 -20.54 -1.07 6.35
N PRO A 26 -19.92 -1.60 7.41
CA PRO A 26 -20.53 -1.62 8.75
C PRO A 26 -20.87 -0.21 9.24
N ALA A 27 -21.90 -0.15 10.09
CA ALA A 27 -22.40 1.10 10.64
C ALA A 27 -21.32 1.85 11.44
N PRO A 28 -21.32 3.19 11.44
CA PRO A 28 -20.44 3.98 12.29
C PRO A 28 -20.57 3.56 13.75
N GLY A 29 -19.46 3.12 14.38
CA GLY A 29 -19.43 2.67 15.78
C GLY A 29 -19.49 1.15 15.98
N ALA A 30 -19.49 0.34 14.92
CA ALA A 30 -19.30 -1.11 15.06
C ALA A 30 -17.95 -1.43 15.72
N PRO A 31 -17.89 -2.39 16.65
CA PRO A 31 -16.65 -2.77 17.32
C PRO A 31 -15.63 -3.30 16.30
N LEU A 32 -14.35 -2.94 16.47
CA LEU A 32 -13.26 -3.35 15.57
C LEU A 32 -13.13 -4.88 15.43
N SER A 33 -13.72 -5.67 16.33
CA SER A 33 -13.77 -7.13 16.25
C SER A 33 -14.58 -7.67 15.07
N GLU A 34 -15.47 -6.87 14.47
CA GLU A 34 -16.28 -7.31 13.31
C GLU A 34 -15.48 -7.29 12.00
N TYR A 35 -14.31 -6.64 11.97
CA TYR A 35 -13.39 -6.62 10.82
C TYR A 35 -12.33 -7.72 10.85
N ALA A 36 -12.35 -8.57 11.89
CA ALA A 36 -11.44 -9.73 11.98
C ALA A 36 -11.65 -10.75 10.83
N ASN A 37 -12.74 -10.62 10.07
CA ASN A 37 -13.06 -11.39 8.88
C ASN A 37 -13.01 -10.56 7.58
N LEU A 38 -12.07 -9.62 7.45
CA LEU A 38 -11.73 -9.03 6.15
C LEU A 38 -11.01 -10.06 5.25
N THR A 39 -11.72 -11.13 4.90
CA THR A 39 -11.29 -12.14 3.90
C THR A 39 -11.26 -11.56 2.47
N LEU A 40 -11.50 -10.25 2.33
CA LEU A 40 -11.51 -9.48 1.08
C LEU A 40 -10.44 -8.38 1.05
N ALA A 41 -9.57 -8.28 2.05
CA ALA A 41 -8.43 -7.36 1.95
C ALA A 41 -7.46 -7.91 0.88
N GLY A 42 -6.98 -7.05 -0.02
CA GLY A 42 -5.96 -7.40 -1.00
C GLY A 42 -4.63 -7.76 -0.34
N GLU A 43 -3.59 -7.87 -1.14
CA GLU A 43 -2.27 -8.30 -0.67
C GLU A 43 -1.28 -7.12 -0.67
N ALA A 44 -0.43 -7.07 0.35
CA ALA A 44 0.83 -6.34 0.25
C ALA A 44 1.86 -7.29 -0.38
N ILE A 45 2.36 -6.91 -1.56
CA ILE A 45 3.18 -7.73 -2.42
C ILE A 45 4.57 -7.10 -2.50
N ILE A 46 5.61 -7.87 -2.19
CA ILE A 46 7.00 -7.45 -2.38
C ILE A 46 7.58 -8.23 -3.55
N VAL A 47 7.96 -7.54 -4.61
CA VAL A 47 8.65 -8.10 -5.76
C VAL A 47 10.14 -7.80 -5.61
N ASN A 48 10.92 -8.81 -5.24
CA ASN A 48 12.37 -8.65 -5.14
C ASN A 48 13.02 -8.93 -6.50
N ASN A 49 13.23 -7.88 -7.32
CA ASN A 49 14.01 -7.99 -8.56
C ASN A 49 15.53 -7.93 -8.32
N CYS A 50 16.00 -7.81 -7.08
CA CYS A 50 17.42 -7.77 -6.80
C CYS A 50 18.10 -9.12 -7.14
N PRO A 51 19.41 -9.10 -7.45
CA PRO A 51 20.20 -10.32 -7.62
C PRO A 51 20.60 -10.99 -6.29
N PHE A 52 20.13 -10.46 -5.16
CA PHE A 52 20.42 -10.92 -3.81
C PHE A 52 19.14 -10.99 -2.96
N ASP A 53 19.19 -11.83 -1.93
CA ASP A 53 18.13 -11.97 -0.94
C ASP A 53 18.08 -10.68 -0.08
N VAL A 54 16.89 -10.28 0.37
CA VAL A 54 16.73 -9.18 1.33
C VAL A 54 16.05 -9.71 2.60
N PHE A 55 16.33 -9.04 3.71
CA PHE A 55 15.80 -9.36 5.02
C PHE A 55 14.72 -8.34 5.37
N ALA A 56 13.59 -8.83 5.85
CA ALA A 56 12.39 -8.05 6.00
C ALA A 56 11.71 -8.33 7.34
N TYR A 57 11.00 -7.32 7.84
CA TYR A 57 10.09 -7.41 8.99
C TYR A 57 8.78 -6.76 8.58
N SER A 58 7.64 -7.33 8.96
CA SER A 58 6.32 -6.69 8.79
C SER A 58 5.78 -6.32 10.15
N VAL A 59 5.88 -5.04 10.50
CA VAL A 59 5.60 -4.55 11.84
C VAL A 59 4.39 -3.63 11.88
N ASP A 60 3.67 -3.70 13.00
CA ASP A 60 2.60 -2.78 13.38
C ASP A 60 2.50 -2.71 14.90
N CYS A 61 1.48 -2.01 15.40
CA CYS A 61 1.25 -1.85 16.83
C CYS A 61 0.83 -3.15 17.56
N ASP A 62 0.42 -4.20 16.85
CA ASP A 62 -0.05 -5.46 17.44
C ASP A 62 1.06 -6.51 17.52
N ARG A 63 1.94 -6.55 16.52
CA ARG A 63 3.02 -7.54 16.40
C ARG A 63 4.32 -7.06 17.04
N GLY A 64 4.51 -5.74 17.13
CA GLY A 64 5.76 -5.17 17.64
C GLY A 64 6.95 -5.56 16.78
N PHE A 65 8.11 -5.71 17.39
CA PHE A 65 9.33 -6.10 16.68
C PHE A 65 10.12 -7.14 17.47
N THR A 66 10.32 -8.32 16.89
CA THR A 66 11.24 -9.32 17.42
C THR A 66 12.14 -9.91 16.33
N ALA A 67 13.37 -10.30 16.69
CA ALA A 67 14.29 -10.95 15.74
C ALA A 67 13.73 -12.27 15.16
N ALA A 68 12.79 -12.90 15.86
CA ALA A 68 12.13 -14.13 15.41
C ALA A 68 11.12 -13.88 14.27
N GLU A 69 10.75 -12.64 14.01
CA GLU A 69 9.80 -12.23 12.97
C GLU A 69 10.49 -11.78 11.68
N GLU A 70 11.84 -11.82 11.63
CA GLU A 70 12.58 -11.58 10.40
C GLU A 70 12.24 -12.69 9.38
N PHE A 71 11.94 -12.28 8.15
CA PHE A 71 11.79 -13.18 7.02
C PHE A 71 12.65 -12.75 5.84
N ILE A 72 12.96 -13.70 4.98
CA ILE A 72 13.81 -13.48 3.81
C ILE A 72 12.92 -13.39 2.57
N VAL A 73 12.96 -12.25 1.87
CA VAL A 73 12.42 -12.16 0.51
C VAL A 73 13.54 -12.55 -0.46
N ARG A 74 13.47 -13.78 -0.95
CA ARG A 74 14.51 -14.35 -1.82
C ARG A 74 14.72 -13.49 -3.07
N LYS A 75 15.94 -13.48 -3.60
CA LYS A 75 16.25 -12.85 -4.88
C LYS A 75 15.31 -13.37 -5.96
N ARG A 76 14.90 -12.49 -6.87
CA ARG A 76 14.03 -12.84 -8.02
C ARG A 76 12.76 -13.59 -7.61
N SER A 77 12.21 -13.23 -6.45
CA SER A 77 11.01 -13.86 -5.90
C SER A 77 9.95 -12.83 -5.54
N VAL A 78 8.78 -13.35 -5.16
CA VAL A 78 7.65 -12.54 -4.68
C VAL A 78 7.30 -13.02 -3.28
N TYR A 79 7.22 -12.09 -2.34
CA TYR A 79 6.59 -12.28 -1.04
C TYR A 79 5.22 -11.62 -1.04
N LYS A 80 4.29 -12.19 -0.29
CA LYS A 80 2.93 -11.69 -0.15
C LYS A 80 2.47 -11.84 1.29
N GLU A 81 1.79 -10.82 1.79
CA GLU A 81 0.98 -10.93 2.99
C GLU A 81 -0.39 -10.31 2.74
N PRO A 82 -1.46 -10.80 3.40
CA PRO A 82 -2.74 -10.10 3.37
C PRO A 82 -2.56 -8.70 3.95
N ILE A 83 -3.25 -7.71 3.38
CA ILE A 83 -3.33 -6.37 3.96
C ILE A 83 -4.03 -6.47 5.31
N ARG A 84 -3.44 -5.85 6.32
CA ARG A 84 -3.88 -5.93 7.72
C ARG A 84 -4.41 -4.58 8.19
N ILE A 85 -5.29 -4.62 9.18
CA ILE A 85 -5.75 -3.45 9.92
C ILE A 85 -5.34 -3.67 11.38
N PRO A 86 -4.33 -2.95 11.91
CA PRO A 86 -3.90 -3.12 13.29
C PRO A 86 -5.00 -2.69 14.28
N SER A 87 -4.97 -3.22 15.50
CA SER A 87 -6.02 -3.00 16.51
C SER A 87 -6.09 -1.54 16.99
N ASN A 88 -4.96 -0.81 16.90
CA ASN A 88 -4.91 0.62 17.11
C ASN A 88 -4.70 1.34 15.78
N LEU A 89 -5.19 2.58 15.71
CA LEU A 89 -5.02 3.47 14.56
C LEU A 89 -3.52 3.61 14.24
N GLY A 90 -3.09 3.02 13.13
CA GLY A 90 -1.70 2.92 12.75
C GLY A 90 -1.54 2.25 11.39
N GLY A 91 -0.34 2.34 10.84
CA GLY A 91 0.04 1.65 9.61
C GLY A 91 0.79 0.35 9.88
N ILE A 92 1.06 -0.35 8.79
CA ILE A 92 2.03 -1.43 8.72
C ILE A 92 3.27 -0.84 8.06
N SER A 93 4.43 -1.11 8.64
CA SER A 93 5.72 -0.82 8.03
C SER A 93 6.43 -2.13 7.74
N ILE A 94 6.70 -2.39 6.46
CA ILE A 94 7.57 -3.48 6.04
C ILE A 94 8.99 -2.92 5.97
N LYS A 95 9.80 -3.26 6.97
CA LYS A 95 11.18 -2.78 7.08
C LYS A 95 12.13 -3.70 6.33
N ILE A 96 12.94 -3.16 5.42
CA ILE A 96 13.79 -3.89 4.47
C ILE A 96 15.27 -3.55 4.64
N ASN A 97 16.11 -4.58 4.72
CA ASN A 97 17.56 -4.47 4.73
C ASN A 97 18.23 -5.48 3.76
N THR A 98 19.45 -5.19 3.33
CA THR A 98 20.27 -6.07 2.49
C THR A 98 21.08 -7.08 3.30
N MET A 99 21.07 -6.97 4.63
CA MET A 99 21.66 -7.90 5.57
C MET A 99 20.74 -8.12 6.77
N SER A 100 20.83 -9.30 7.41
CA SER A 100 20.10 -9.58 8.65
C SER A 100 20.60 -8.64 9.75
N THR A 101 19.68 -7.99 10.45
CA THR A 101 20.03 -7.00 11.49
C THR A 101 19.73 -7.46 12.91
N ALA A 102 19.16 -8.66 13.11
CA ALA A 102 18.71 -9.15 14.41
C ALA A 102 17.83 -8.15 15.23
N GLY A 103 17.21 -7.15 14.56
CA GLY A 103 16.70 -5.94 15.23
C GLY A 103 16.30 -4.81 14.25
N PRO A 104 15.38 -3.89 14.62
CA PRO A 104 14.94 -2.77 13.77
C PRO A 104 15.81 -1.53 13.92
N ALA A 105 16.69 -1.51 14.93
CA ALA A 105 17.28 -0.30 15.48
C ALA A 105 18.42 0.26 14.62
N GLN A 106 18.35 0.10 13.30
CA GLN A 106 19.39 0.49 12.37
C GLN A 106 18.81 1.09 11.09
N VAL A 107 19.71 1.70 10.32
CA VAL A 107 19.53 2.24 8.99
C VAL A 107 18.73 1.25 8.12
N ILE A 108 17.44 1.53 7.92
CA ILE A 108 16.51 0.62 7.26
C ILE A 108 15.54 1.38 6.35
N THR A 109 15.19 0.77 5.23
CA THR A 109 14.17 1.28 4.32
C THR A 109 12.81 0.74 4.71
N GLN A 110 11.77 1.52 4.55
CA GLN A 110 10.41 1.15 4.92
C GLN A 110 9.49 1.21 3.70
N LEU A 111 8.63 0.19 3.59
CA LEU A 111 7.51 0.15 2.66
C LEU A 111 6.25 0.18 3.53
N GLU A 112 5.48 1.25 3.45
CA GLU A 112 4.41 1.48 4.41
C GLU A 112 3.05 1.38 3.74
N TYR A 113 2.07 0.84 4.45
CA TYR A 113 0.67 0.92 4.06
C TYR A 113 -0.23 1.11 5.28
N THR A 114 -1.38 1.73 5.08
CA THR A 114 -2.41 1.89 6.12
C THR A 114 -3.78 1.80 5.49
N VAL A 115 -4.68 1.03 6.11
CA VAL A 115 -6.09 1.05 5.73
C VAL A 115 -6.81 2.11 6.53
N ALA A 116 -7.51 3.02 5.85
CA ALA A 116 -8.36 3.99 6.53
C ALA A 116 -9.59 3.31 7.14
N PRO A 117 -9.89 3.59 8.41
CA PRO A 117 -11.07 3.01 9.05
C PRO A 117 -12.35 3.49 8.35
N PRO A 118 -13.44 2.70 8.42
CA PRO A 118 -14.69 2.98 7.72
C PRO A 118 -15.43 4.22 8.25
N THR A 119 -15.10 4.68 9.45
CA THR A 119 -15.53 5.98 9.95
C THR A 119 -14.52 7.04 9.55
N PRO A 120 -14.92 8.18 8.96
CA PRO A 120 -14.03 9.30 8.72
C PRO A 120 -13.33 9.64 10.03
N TYR A 121 -12.04 9.34 10.08
CA TYR A 121 -11.22 9.60 11.25
C TYR A 121 -10.11 10.54 10.83
N SER A 122 -10.05 11.67 11.50
CA SER A 122 -8.81 12.43 11.57
C SER A 122 -8.52 12.78 13.01
N ALA A 123 -7.40 12.28 13.53
CA ALA A 123 -6.79 12.81 14.74
C ALA A 123 -6.25 14.23 14.51
N ASP A 124 -5.87 14.54 13.26
CA ASP A 124 -5.21 15.79 12.89
C ASP A 124 -6.16 16.74 12.14
N PRO A 125 -6.30 18.00 12.58
CA PRO A 125 -7.03 18.99 11.79
C PRO A 125 -6.39 19.14 10.40
N GLY A 126 -7.10 18.69 9.35
CA GLY A 126 -6.66 18.83 7.95
C GLY A 126 -6.18 17.56 7.25
N VAL A 127 -6.07 16.41 7.93
CA VAL A 127 -5.70 15.13 7.30
C VAL A 127 -6.94 14.29 7.06
N PHE A 128 -7.57 14.41 5.90
CA PHE A 128 -8.78 13.64 5.60
C PHE A 128 -8.40 12.24 5.07
N LYS A 129 -8.52 11.21 5.90
CA LYS A 129 -8.49 9.82 5.43
C LYS A 129 -9.89 9.39 5.01
N MET A 130 -10.09 9.06 3.72
CA MET A 130 -11.39 8.61 3.27
C MET A 130 -11.59 7.13 3.68
N PRO A 131 -12.74 6.78 4.27
CA PRO A 131 -13.11 5.40 4.56
C PRO A 131 -12.89 4.43 3.42
N GLY A 132 -12.33 3.24 3.72
CA GLY A 132 -12.17 2.17 2.74
C GLY A 132 -11.06 2.40 1.72
N MET A 133 -10.16 3.36 1.97
CA MET A 133 -8.93 3.54 1.20
C MET A 133 -7.75 2.80 1.80
N ILE A 134 -6.86 2.34 0.94
CA ILE A 134 -5.51 1.89 1.31
C ILE A 134 -4.55 3.02 0.93
N TYR A 135 -3.85 3.56 1.92
CA TYR A 135 -2.74 4.49 1.74
C TYR A 135 -1.43 3.71 1.70
N TYR A 136 -0.50 4.12 0.87
CA TYR A 136 0.81 3.49 0.78
C TYR A 136 1.89 4.49 0.41
N ASP A 137 3.12 4.19 0.82
CA ASP A 137 4.29 5.01 0.53
C ASP A 137 5.61 4.24 0.59
N LEU A 138 6.65 4.89 0.07
CA LEU A 138 8.05 4.52 0.30
C LEU A 138 8.59 5.43 1.40
N SER A 139 9.48 4.92 2.25
CA SER A 139 9.92 5.69 3.41
C SER A 139 11.38 5.42 3.76
N PHE A 140 12.12 6.51 3.93
CA PHE A 140 13.53 6.58 4.29
C PHE A 140 13.73 7.23 5.67
N VAL A 141 12.67 7.37 6.47
CA VAL A 141 12.73 8.06 7.77
C VAL A 141 13.69 7.43 8.78
N ASP A 142 13.99 6.12 8.65
CA ASP A 142 14.91 5.41 9.55
C ASP A 142 16.36 5.34 9.03
N CYS A 143 16.66 5.94 7.87
CA CYS A 143 17.97 5.82 7.23
C CYS A 143 18.52 7.11 6.61
N ALA A 144 17.65 7.98 6.11
CA ALA A 144 18.05 9.27 5.55
C ALA A 144 18.19 10.33 6.64
N MET A 145 19.10 11.27 6.42
CA MET A 145 19.36 12.38 7.35
C MET A 145 18.49 13.61 7.04
N SER A 146 18.03 13.77 5.80
CA SER A 146 17.13 14.83 5.36
C SER A 146 16.48 14.48 4.01
N ALA A 147 15.48 15.25 3.57
CA ALA A 147 14.85 15.10 2.25
C ALA A 147 15.75 15.54 1.07
N ALA A 148 16.77 16.36 1.32
CA ALA A 148 17.67 16.88 0.29
C ALA A 148 18.93 16.01 0.11
N THR A 149 19.31 15.27 1.15
CA THR A 149 20.50 14.42 1.21
C THR A 149 20.34 13.34 2.28
N GLY A 150 20.92 12.17 2.04
CA GLY A 150 21.09 11.12 3.05
C GLY A 150 20.46 9.79 2.68
N ALA A 151 19.70 9.69 1.57
CA ALA A 151 19.14 8.41 1.17
C ALA A 151 20.22 7.42 0.70
N GLU A 152 21.45 7.86 0.41
CA GLU A 152 22.56 6.97 0.08
C GLU A 152 22.89 5.95 1.18
N ARG A 153 22.44 6.21 2.41
CA ARG A 153 22.56 5.27 3.54
C ARG A 153 21.47 4.22 3.55
N CYS A 154 20.33 4.49 2.90
CA CYS A 154 19.17 3.63 2.90
C CYS A 154 19.44 2.36 2.09
N PRO A 155 19.14 1.16 2.64
CA PRO A 155 19.15 -0.07 1.87
C PRO A 155 18.38 0.09 0.55
N LEU A 156 18.91 -0.49 -0.52
CA LEU A 156 18.31 -0.49 -1.87
C LEU A 156 18.19 0.88 -2.57
N TRP A 157 18.63 2.00 -1.97
CA TRP A 157 18.65 3.30 -2.66
C TRP A 157 19.44 3.26 -3.96
N VAL A 158 20.61 2.60 -3.95
CA VAL A 158 21.46 2.42 -5.13
C VAL A 158 20.82 1.55 -6.23
N ASN A 159 19.72 0.88 -5.94
CA ASN A 159 19.05 -0.05 -6.86
C ASN A 159 17.69 0.45 -7.37
N GLY A 160 17.10 1.43 -6.67
CA GLY A 160 15.79 1.99 -6.97
C GLY A 160 14.64 1.14 -6.39
N LEU A 161 13.53 1.83 -6.13
CA LEU A 161 12.32 1.30 -5.50
C LEU A 161 11.09 1.81 -6.23
N ALA A 162 10.01 1.04 -6.18
CA ALA A 162 8.71 1.49 -6.63
C ALA A 162 7.59 0.97 -5.73
N ALA A 163 6.50 1.73 -5.62
CA ALA A 163 5.23 1.30 -5.05
C ALA A 163 4.10 1.66 -6.00
N ILE A 164 3.27 0.67 -6.33
CA ILE A 164 2.08 0.82 -7.17
C ILE A 164 0.93 0.06 -6.52
N CYS A 165 -0.31 0.45 -6.76
CA CYS A 165 -1.43 -0.45 -6.49
C CYS A 165 -1.59 -1.41 -7.68
N ASP A 166 -1.93 -2.67 -7.41
CA ASP A 166 -2.26 -3.65 -8.44
C ASP A 166 -3.72 -3.46 -8.87
N GLY A 167 -3.91 -3.00 -10.09
CA GLY A 167 -5.20 -2.83 -10.76
C GLY A 167 -4.99 -2.07 -12.08
N GLU A 168 -5.75 -2.41 -13.13
CA GLU A 168 -5.77 -1.61 -14.37
C GLU A 168 -6.56 -0.29 -14.19
N ASP A 169 -7.07 -0.04 -12.98
CA ASP A 169 -7.98 1.04 -12.69
C ASP A 169 -7.24 2.39 -12.53
N GLU A 170 -7.81 3.42 -13.13
CA GLU A 170 -7.40 4.81 -12.96
C GLU A 170 -7.51 5.22 -11.48
N GLY A 171 -6.41 5.71 -10.88
CA GLY A 171 -6.48 6.36 -9.57
C GLY A 171 -5.27 6.18 -8.65
N CYS A 172 -4.40 5.21 -8.94
CA CYS A 172 -3.19 5.00 -8.14
C CYS A 172 -2.01 5.79 -8.68
N GLU A 173 -1.31 6.49 -7.79
CA GLU A 173 -0.06 7.15 -8.14
C GLU A 173 1.09 6.14 -8.02
N ASN A 174 1.91 6.06 -9.07
CA ASN A 174 3.12 5.26 -9.04
C ASN A 174 4.20 6.05 -8.32
N LEU A 175 4.61 5.56 -7.15
CA LEU A 175 5.75 6.11 -6.44
C LEU A 175 6.99 5.42 -6.97
N VAL A 176 7.86 6.14 -7.65
CA VAL A 176 9.10 5.59 -8.23
C VAL A 176 10.29 6.40 -7.75
N CYS A 177 11.23 5.71 -7.12
CA CYS A 177 12.53 6.23 -6.70
C CYS A 177 13.61 5.60 -7.58
N PRO A 178 14.14 6.33 -8.58
CA PRO A 178 15.22 5.81 -9.42
C PRO A 178 16.47 5.47 -8.60
N PRO A 179 17.34 4.59 -9.12
CA PRO A 179 18.61 4.28 -8.46
C PRO A 179 19.46 5.52 -8.25
N ASN A 180 20.14 5.57 -7.12
CA ASN A 180 21.13 6.61 -6.80
C ASN A 180 20.58 8.05 -6.91
N THR A 181 19.29 8.23 -6.64
CA THR A 181 18.60 9.51 -6.81
C THR A 181 17.74 9.81 -5.59
N GLU A 182 17.77 11.05 -5.11
CA GLU A 182 16.80 11.52 -4.11
C GLU A 182 15.42 11.66 -4.75
N CYS A 183 14.39 11.16 -4.09
CA CYS A 183 13.03 11.09 -4.62
C CYS A 183 12.01 11.69 -3.63
N PRO A 184 12.14 12.98 -3.25
CA PRO A 184 11.27 13.60 -2.23
C PRO A 184 9.79 13.69 -2.64
N SER A 185 9.46 13.45 -3.91
CA SER A 185 8.07 13.33 -4.37
C SER A 185 7.49 11.93 -4.27
N ALA A 186 8.31 10.91 -3.99
CA ALA A 186 7.91 9.50 -4.00
C ALA A 186 8.25 8.74 -2.71
N ALA A 187 9.13 9.28 -1.86
CA ALA A 187 9.47 8.69 -0.58
C ALA A 187 9.47 9.71 0.57
N TYR A 188 9.10 9.26 1.76
CA TYR A 188 9.23 10.02 3.01
C TYR A 188 10.66 10.07 3.51
N TYR A 189 11.00 11.17 4.16
CA TYR A 189 12.28 11.41 4.81
C TYR A 189 12.01 11.97 6.21
N ASP A 190 12.88 11.68 7.18
CA ASP A 190 12.66 12.08 8.57
C ASP A 190 12.42 13.60 8.67
N PRO A 191 11.26 14.05 9.20
CA PRO A 191 10.95 15.46 9.34
C PRO A 191 11.79 16.19 10.39
N SER A 192 12.56 15.49 11.25
CA SER A 192 13.41 16.13 12.26
C SER A 192 14.51 17.04 11.68
N GLY A 193 14.83 16.88 10.39
CA GLY A 193 15.79 17.73 9.66
C GLY A 193 15.18 18.81 8.76
N SER A 194 13.90 18.72 8.41
CA SER A 194 13.07 19.64 7.58
C SER A 194 11.94 18.77 7.06
N ALA A 195 10.68 19.13 7.30
CA ALA A 195 9.53 18.40 6.76
C ALA A 195 9.74 18.07 5.27
N SER A 196 9.22 16.94 4.79
CA SER A 196 9.18 16.60 3.36
C SER A 196 8.39 17.68 2.62
N VAL A 197 9.08 18.71 2.19
CA VAL A 197 8.48 19.87 1.57
C VAL A 197 8.56 19.68 0.06
N ARG A 198 7.42 19.40 -0.57
CA ARG A 198 7.31 19.35 -2.02
C ARG A 198 7.25 20.78 -2.55
N LEU A 199 8.17 21.14 -3.45
CA LEU A 199 8.01 22.34 -4.26
C LEU A 199 6.86 22.08 -5.24
N GLN A 200 5.75 22.75 -5.00
CA GLN A 200 4.59 22.73 -5.87
C GLN A 200 4.90 23.49 -7.17
N PRO A 201 4.16 23.23 -8.27
CA PRO A 201 4.29 23.98 -9.52
C PRO A 201 4.11 25.51 -9.36
N ASP A 202 3.44 25.95 -8.29
CA ASP A 202 3.25 27.35 -7.93
C ASP A 202 4.44 27.98 -7.17
N GLY A 203 5.53 27.23 -7.00
CA GLY A 203 6.72 27.68 -6.27
C GLY A 203 6.55 27.64 -4.74
N THR A 204 5.42 27.16 -4.22
CA THR A 204 5.21 26.99 -2.79
C THR A 204 5.72 25.66 -2.30
N TYR A 205 6.18 25.69 -1.07
CA TYR A 205 6.72 24.57 -0.36
C TYR A 205 5.62 24.03 0.55
N LYS A 206 4.95 22.94 0.14
CA LYS A 206 3.90 22.30 0.94
C LYS A 206 4.43 21.04 1.58
N ASN A 207 4.07 20.83 2.84
CA ASN A 207 4.24 19.57 3.54
C ASN A 207 3.26 18.55 2.91
N GLN A 208 3.59 18.07 1.72
CA GLN A 208 2.90 16.98 1.07
C GLN A 208 3.72 15.74 1.33
N GLN A 209 3.26 15.04 2.36
CA GLN A 209 3.46 13.62 2.56
C GLN A 209 3.31 12.88 1.21
N PRO A 210 4.36 12.21 0.67
CA PRO A 210 4.28 11.47 -0.59
C PRO A 210 3.56 10.14 -0.39
N ASN A 211 2.33 10.20 0.10
CA ASN A 211 1.43 9.06 0.16
C ASN A 211 0.58 9.00 -1.10
N SER A 212 0.48 7.81 -1.66
CA SER A 212 -0.59 7.50 -2.60
C SER A 212 -1.73 6.80 -1.88
N ALA A 213 -2.88 6.73 -2.54
CA ALA A 213 -4.05 6.08 -1.98
C ALA A 213 -4.88 5.44 -3.09
N VAL A 214 -5.50 4.30 -2.78
CA VAL A 214 -6.42 3.60 -3.66
C VAL A 214 -7.73 3.34 -2.94
N VAL A 215 -8.85 3.46 -3.66
CA VAL A 215 -10.18 3.11 -3.16
C VAL A 215 -10.41 1.60 -3.32
N GLY A 216 -10.93 0.96 -2.28
CA GLY A 216 -11.28 -0.46 -2.30
C GLY A 216 -10.29 -1.29 -1.50
N LEU A 217 -10.82 -2.07 -0.55
CA LEU A 217 -10.00 -2.96 0.27
C LEU A 217 -9.56 -4.21 -0.48
N ASP A 218 -10.21 -4.53 -1.60
CA ASP A 218 -9.88 -5.64 -2.49
C ASP A 218 -8.63 -5.39 -3.35
N LYS A 219 -8.06 -4.19 -3.28
CA LYS A 219 -6.87 -3.81 -4.03
C LYS A 219 -5.61 -4.28 -3.31
N SER A 220 -4.65 -4.74 -4.10
CA SER A 220 -3.31 -5.11 -3.61
C SER A 220 -2.36 -3.93 -3.79
N ILE A 221 -1.34 -3.84 -2.94
CA ILE A 221 -0.22 -2.89 -3.09
C ILE A 221 1.02 -3.67 -3.45
N ARG A 222 1.70 -3.29 -4.52
CA ARG A 222 2.93 -3.89 -4.99
C ARG A 222 4.10 -2.94 -4.76
N PHE A 223 5.05 -3.41 -3.96
CA PHE A 223 6.35 -2.80 -3.78
C PHE A 223 7.39 -3.57 -4.60
N THR A 224 8.08 -2.89 -5.51
CA THR A 224 9.15 -3.47 -6.31
C THR A 224 10.50 -2.99 -5.83
N LEU A 225 11.36 -3.95 -5.50
CA LEU A 225 12.76 -3.71 -5.11
C LEU A 225 13.66 -3.85 -6.33
N CYS A 226 14.68 -3.00 -6.44
CA CYS A 226 15.61 -3.00 -7.57
C CYS A 226 14.93 -2.77 -8.94
N GLU A 227 14.03 -1.78 -9.01
CA GLU A 227 13.17 -1.48 -10.17
C GLU A 227 13.95 -1.28 -11.48
N SER A 228 15.15 -0.71 -11.40
CA SER A 228 16.01 -0.48 -12.57
C SER A 228 16.63 -1.74 -13.18
N THR A 229 16.69 -2.83 -12.40
CA THR A 229 17.20 -4.09 -12.92
C THR A 229 16.11 -4.66 -13.81
N SER A 230 16.40 -4.79 -15.11
CA SER A 230 15.43 -5.22 -16.13
C SER A 230 14.52 -6.29 -15.54
N ALA A 231 13.22 -5.97 -15.45
CA ALA A 231 12.22 -6.87 -14.91
C ALA A 231 12.47 -8.27 -15.48
N LEU A 232 12.41 -9.30 -14.63
CA LEU A 232 12.52 -10.70 -15.05
C LEU A 232 11.75 -10.83 -16.36
N LYS A 233 12.46 -10.99 -17.48
CA LYS A 233 11.81 -11.31 -18.75
C LYS A 233 11.02 -12.56 -18.42
N ARG A 234 9.68 -12.44 -18.34
CA ARG A 234 8.79 -13.58 -18.12
C ARG A 234 9.22 -14.59 -19.16
N GLY A 235 9.97 -15.60 -18.75
CA GLY A 235 10.45 -16.63 -19.65
C GLY A 235 9.19 -17.20 -20.25
N ALA A 236 8.98 -16.95 -21.54
CA ALA A 236 7.84 -17.47 -22.26
C ALA A 236 7.93 -18.99 -22.10
N THR A 237 7.17 -19.52 -21.15
CA THR A 237 7.10 -20.94 -20.90
C THR A 237 6.22 -21.44 -22.02
N SER A 238 6.85 -21.73 -23.16
CA SER A 238 6.18 -22.35 -24.29
C SER A 238 5.79 -23.76 -23.85
N PHE A 239 4.53 -23.93 -23.48
CA PHE A 239 3.94 -25.26 -23.34
C PHE A 239 3.86 -25.83 -24.76
N ILE A 240 4.85 -26.66 -25.12
CA ILE A 240 4.72 -27.55 -26.28
C ILE A 240 3.85 -28.71 -25.79
N ALA A 241 2.63 -28.77 -26.32
CA ALA A 241 1.72 -29.91 -26.19
C ALA A 241 2.15 -31.05 -27.12
#